data_AF-A0A395H372-F1
#
_entry.id   AF-A0A395H372-F1
#
_cell.length_a   1.000
_cell.length_b   1.000
_cell.length_c   1.000
_cell.angle_alpha   90.00
_cell.angle_beta   90.00
_cell.angle_gamma   90.00
#
_symmetry.space_group_name_H-M   'P 1'
#
loop_
_entity.id
_entity.type
_entity.pdbx_description
1 polymer ?
#
loop_
_entity_poly.entity_id
_entity_poly.type
_entity_poly.pdbx_seq_one_letter_code
_entity_poly.pdbx_strand_id
1 'polypeptide(L)'
;MAMLIYTLILGLLGIAWLHILWRVGYDSFLEIYEILHRKGWIRLAEPFLILSMAFTSEASKREQKIWISEWRSIQDKEEETMQRGFYLLDEEVSLFDNEFLDIDPELQTRLAQVQKEHDHIILDLMDLGRDKCHLQDIKPDGAWTRYRSEKPDISLDSEKKRCALRYGCCYRDCGCCEKAREGTFNGNICRLESHCTDFCGCCVRYRESLKVAREPEPIVSRDLLEDKDVEEKTRERLHEPSEPESLFTQLPFSTETPPTSSDDNDSEETRGRPYGSFNTDVHSSSLPFSAENRPTFVGDRCSSARKRPASSVDDTFPYQEECTLLDGPGTKTCARETVTYRGL
;
A
#
# COMPACT_ATOMS: atom_id res chain seq x y z
N MET A 1 2.14 40.41 -43.42
CA MET A 1 1.34 41.17 -42.43
C MET A 1 -0.08 40.63 -42.30
N ALA A 2 -0.91 40.59 -43.35
CA ALA A 2 -2.28 40.09 -43.26
C ALA A 2 -2.40 38.65 -42.68
N MET A 3 -1.58 37.70 -43.14
CA MET A 3 -1.59 36.33 -42.60
C MET A 3 -1.29 36.26 -41.10
N LEU A 4 -0.33 37.06 -40.62
CA LEU A 4 0.01 37.12 -39.18
C LEU A 4 -1.14 37.70 -38.36
N ILE A 5 -1.83 38.71 -38.90
CA ILE A 5 -3.02 39.29 -38.26
C ILE A 5 -4.14 38.26 -38.17
N TYR A 6 -4.42 37.53 -39.26
CA TYR A 6 -5.45 36.48 -39.25
C TYR A 6 -5.13 35.35 -38.26
N THR A 7 -3.89 34.87 -38.21
CA THR A 7 -3.49 33.85 -37.23
C THR A 7 -3.64 34.32 -35.79
N LEU A 8 -3.34 35.60 -35.52
CA LEU A 8 -3.48 36.19 -34.19
C LEU A 8 -4.96 36.33 -33.81
N ILE A 9 -5.81 36.80 -34.74
CA ILE A 9 -7.27 36.90 -34.52
C ILE A 9 -7.87 35.52 -34.24
N LEU A 10 -7.54 34.51 -35.05
CA LEU A 10 -8.03 33.14 -34.86
C LEU A 10 -7.54 32.55 -33.52
N GLY A 11 -6.29 32.80 -33.14
CA GLY A 11 -5.75 32.40 -31.85
C GLY A 11 -6.51 33.03 -30.68
N LEU A 12 -6.77 34.34 -30.73
CA LEU A 12 -7.55 35.04 -29.71
C LEU A 12 -8.99 34.55 -29.63
N LEU A 13 -9.65 34.32 -30.77
CA LEU A 13 -10.99 33.73 -30.81
C LEU A 13 -11.02 32.33 -30.21
N GLY A 14 -9.99 31.50 -30.48
CA GLY A 14 -9.85 30.18 -29.86
C GLY A 14 -9.69 30.26 -28.34
N ILE A 15 -8.86 31.17 -27.83
CA ILE A 15 -8.69 31.39 -26.39
C ILE A 15 -9.99 31.88 -25.75
N ALA A 16 -10.69 32.84 -26.39
CA ALA A 16 -11.98 33.33 -25.91
C ALA A 16 -13.03 32.22 -25.87
N TRP A 17 -13.06 31.35 -26.89
CA TRP A 17 -13.97 30.21 -26.95
C TRP A 17 -13.68 29.18 -25.85
N LEU A 18 -12.41 28.82 -25.63
CA LEU A 18 -12.00 27.95 -24.53
C LEU A 18 -12.40 28.53 -23.17
N HIS A 19 -12.28 29.85 -23.00
CA HIS A 19 -12.72 30.52 -21.78
C HIS A 19 -14.24 30.46 -21.57
N ILE A 20 -15.02 30.59 -22.65
CA ILE A 20 -16.49 30.44 -22.60
C ILE A 20 -16.87 29.00 -22.22
N LEU A 21 -16.27 28.00 -22.86
CA LEU A 21 -16.52 26.59 -22.55
C LEU A 21 -16.20 26.28 -21.08
N TRP A 22 -15.06 26.77 -20.59
CA TRP A 22 -14.69 26.63 -19.19
C TRP A 22 -15.70 27.28 -18.24
N ARG A 23 -16.21 28.49 -18.57
CA ARG A 23 -17.25 29.17 -17.78
C ARG A 23 -18.58 28.41 -17.72
N VAL A 24 -18.88 27.61 -18.75
CA VAL A 24 -20.06 26.73 -18.80
C VAL A 24 -19.83 25.41 -18.05
N GLY A 25 -18.62 25.19 -17.51
CA GLY A 25 -18.24 23.97 -16.78
C GLY A 25 -17.72 22.86 -17.68
N TYR A 26 -17.39 23.17 -18.93
CA TYR A 26 -16.85 22.20 -19.88
C TYR A 26 -15.32 22.21 -19.85
N ASP A 27 -14.69 21.07 -19.52
CA ASP A 27 -13.24 20.95 -19.48
C ASP A 27 -12.67 20.57 -20.87
N SER A 28 -12.62 21.56 -21.77
CA SER A 28 -12.12 21.36 -23.12
C SER A 28 -10.67 20.85 -23.17
N PHE A 29 -9.85 21.21 -22.18
CA PHE A 29 -8.47 20.75 -22.12
C PHE A 29 -8.40 19.25 -21.85
N LEU A 30 -9.28 18.75 -20.98
CA LEU A 30 -9.37 17.33 -20.65
C LEU A 30 -9.86 16.47 -21.82
N GLU A 31 -10.79 16.97 -22.63
CA GLU A 31 -11.23 16.26 -23.85
C GLU A 31 -10.15 16.25 -24.93
N ILE A 32 -9.47 17.38 -25.15
CA ILE A 32 -8.34 17.44 -26.08
C ILE A 32 -7.26 16.46 -25.62
N TYR A 33 -6.99 16.40 -24.30
CA TYR A 33 -6.10 15.40 -23.71
C TYR A 33 -6.54 13.97 -24.08
N GLU A 34 -7.79 13.59 -23.87
CA GLU A 34 -8.28 12.24 -24.23
C GLU A 34 -8.11 11.89 -25.70
N ILE A 35 -8.46 12.84 -26.59
CA ILE A 35 -8.35 12.62 -28.04
C ILE A 35 -6.89 12.42 -28.44
N LEU A 36 -5.98 13.24 -27.90
CA LEU A 36 -4.55 13.14 -28.16
C LEU A 36 -3.96 11.85 -27.58
N HIS A 37 -4.32 11.52 -26.34
CA HIS A 37 -3.86 10.31 -25.67
C HIS A 37 -4.34 9.05 -26.40
N ARG A 38 -5.62 8.98 -26.79
CA ARG A 38 -6.20 7.86 -27.57
C ARG A 38 -5.55 7.69 -28.95
N LYS A 39 -5.04 8.77 -29.55
CA LYS A 39 -4.26 8.74 -30.80
C LYS A 39 -2.78 8.40 -30.60
N GLY A 40 -2.34 8.15 -29.36
CA GLY A 40 -0.94 7.86 -29.02
C GLY A 40 -0.03 9.09 -29.02
N TRP A 41 -0.57 10.31 -29.04
CA TRP A 41 0.21 11.55 -29.05
C TRP A 41 0.55 12.00 -27.63
N ILE A 42 1.12 11.10 -26.83
CA ILE A 42 1.34 11.28 -25.38
C ILE A 42 2.11 12.57 -25.07
N ARG A 43 3.18 12.87 -25.83
CA ARG A 43 3.99 14.09 -25.64
C ARG A 43 3.22 15.40 -25.85
N LEU A 44 2.21 15.37 -26.73
CA LEU A 44 1.35 16.53 -26.96
C LEU A 44 0.19 16.56 -25.97
N ALA A 45 -0.24 15.41 -25.43
CA ALA A 45 -1.33 15.31 -24.49
C ALA A 45 -0.95 15.86 -23.09
N GLU A 46 0.24 15.55 -22.58
CA GLU A 46 0.67 15.93 -21.22
C GLU A 46 0.47 17.43 -20.88
N PRO A 47 0.85 18.40 -21.74
CA PRO A 47 0.58 19.82 -21.47
C PRO A 47 -0.90 20.15 -21.28
N PHE A 48 -1.82 19.50 -22.00
CA PHE A 48 -3.26 19.74 -21.85
C PHE A 48 -3.79 19.20 -20.53
N LEU A 49 -3.25 18.09 -20.03
CA LEU A 49 -3.59 17.57 -18.71
C LEU A 49 -3.14 18.53 -17.60
N ILE A 50 -1.94 19.11 -17.72
CA ILE A 50 -1.43 20.12 -16.78
C ILE A 50 -2.30 21.39 -16.80
N LEU A 51 -2.70 21.85 -18.00
CA LEU A 51 -3.61 22.98 -18.13
C LEU A 51 -4.97 22.70 -17.49
N SER A 52 -5.57 21.54 -17.77
CA SER A 52 -6.83 21.10 -17.16
C SER A 52 -6.73 21.07 -15.62
N MET A 53 -5.61 20.59 -15.06
CA MET A 53 -5.36 20.65 -13.62
C MET A 53 -5.30 22.08 -13.07
N ALA A 54 -4.72 23.03 -13.81
CA ALA A 54 -4.60 24.43 -13.40
C ALA A 54 -5.95 25.17 -13.40
N PHE A 55 -6.89 24.75 -14.26
CA PHE A 55 -8.23 25.32 -14.38
C PHE A 55 -9.30 24.55 -13.58
N THR A 56 -8.92 23.47 -12.89
CA THR A 56 -9.84 22.73 -12.02
C THR A 56 -10.25 23.61 -10.83
N SER A 57 -11.56 23.70 -10.55
CA SER A 57 -12.06 24.45 -9.39
C SER A 57 -11.54 23.85 -8.07
N GLU A 58 -11.34 24.66 -7.03
CA GLU A 58 -10.83 24.15 -5.74
C GLU A 58 -11.78 23.12 -5.09
N ALA A 59 -13.09 23.23 -5.30
CA ALA A 59 -14.07 22.25 -4.84
C ALA A 59 -13.88 20.89 -5.52
N SER A 60 -13.83 20.86 -6.86
CA SER A 60 -13.61 19.62 -7.63
C SER A 60 -12.23 19.02 -7.34
N LYS A 61 -11.20 19.87 -7.26
CA LYS A 61 -9.85 19.44 -6.88
C LYS A 61 -9.79 18.80 -5.49
N ARG A 62 -10.57 19.30 -4.51
CA ARG A 62 -10.68 18.70 -3.18
C ARG A 62 -11.33 17.33 -3.24
N GLU A 63 -12.46 17.21 -3.93
CA GLU A 63 -13.16 15.95 -4.14
C GLU A 63 -12.27 14.90 -4.83
N GLN A 64 -11.62 15.27 -5.93
CA GLN A 64 -10.68 14.40 -6.63
C GLN A 64 -9.50 13.98 -5.74
N LYS A 65 -8.98 14.88 -4.89
CA LYS A 65 -7.91 14.54 -3.94
C LYS A 65 -8.35 13.57 -2.85
N ILE A 66 -9.58 13.71 -2.33
CA ILE A 66 -10.15 12.79 -1.34
C ILE A 66 -10.23 11.39 -1.97
N TRP A 67 -10.85 11.27 -3.15
CA TRP A 67 -10.92 10.01 -3.87
C TRP A 67 -9.54 9.40 -4.14
N ILE A 68 -8.56 10.18 -4.61
CA ILE A 68 -7.19 9.71 -4.85
C ILE A 68 -6.55 9.19 -3.55
N SER A 69 -6.81 9.85 -2.42
CA SER A 69 -6.25 9.42 -1.13
C SER A 69 -6.87 8.12 -0.63
N GLU A 70 -8.19 7.96 -0.80
CA GLU A 70 -8.91 6.73 -0.45
C GLU A 70 -8.49 5.58 -1.35
N TRP A 71 -8.41 5.80 -2.66
CA TRP A 71 -7.93 4.81 -3.62
C TRP A 71 -6.54 4.28 -3.26
N ARG A 72 -5.61 5.18 -2.93
CA ARG A 72 -4.26 4.82 -2.49
C ARG A 72 -4.26 4.06 -1.18
N SER A 73 -5.07 4.46 -0.22
CA SER A 73 -5.21 3.76 1.06
C SER A 73 -5.66 2.30 0.85
N ILE A 74 -6.58 2.06 -0.09
CA ILE A 74 -7.02 0.70 -0.43
C ILE A 74 -5.92 -0.08 -1.16
N GLN A 75 -5.19 0.54 -2.09
CA GLN A 75 -4.05 -0.08 -2.75
C GLN A 75 -2.96 -0.47 -1.74
N ASP A 76 -2.59 0.44 -0.85
CA ASP A 76 -1.59 0.19 0.21
C ASP A 76 -2.02 -1.00 1.10
N LYS A 77 -3.31 -1.07 1.49
CA LYS A 77 -3.87 -2.19 2.25
C LYS A 77 -3.85 -3.51 1.48
N GLU A 78 -4.19 -3.49 0.19
CA GLU A 78 -4.13 -4.69 -0.63
C GLU A 78 -2.70 -5.22 -0.77
N GLU A 79 -1.73 -4.34 -1.00
CA GLU A 79 -0.32 -4.72 -1.04
C GLU A 79 0.17 -5.27 0.31
N GLU A 80 -0.24 -4.65 1.41
CA GLU A 80 0.01 -5.15 2.77
C GLU A 80 -0.59 -6.56 2.98
N THR A 81 -1.86 -6.75 2.64
CA THR A 81 -2.57 -8.03 2.77
C THR A 81 -1.93 -9.11 1.89
N MET A 82 -1.55 -8.79 0.65
CA MET A 82 -0.83 -9.71 -0.24
C MET A 82 0.53 -10.10 0.34
N GLN A 83 1.31 -9.14 0.86
CA GLN A 83 2.62 -9.44 1.44
C GLN A 83 2.51 -10.27 2.72
N ARG A 84 1.49 -10.01 3.55
CA ARG A 84 1.18 -10.87 4.69
C ARG A 84 0.80 -12.28 4.24
N GLY A 85 -0.01 -12.41 3.18
CA GLY A 85 -0.34 -13.71 2.59
C GLY A 85 0.89 -14.48 2.12
N PHE A 86 1.82 -13.84 1.40
CA PHE A 86 3.07 -14.49 1.01
C PHE A 86 3.93 -14.91 2.20
N TYR A 87 3.96 -14.10 3.25
CA TYR A 87 4.67 -14.45 4.48
C TYR A 87 4.06 -15.68 5.15
N LEU A 88 2.73 -15.74 5.29
CA LEU A 88 2.04 -16.87 5.89
C LEU A 88 2.24 -18.16 5.08
N LEU A 89 2.24 -18.06 3.75
CA LEU A 89 2.57 -19.20 2.87
C LEU A 89 4.02 -19.69 3.08
N ASP A 90 5.00 -18.79 3.17
CA ASP A 90 6.40 -19.12 3.45
C ASP A 90 6.55 -19.76 4.85
N GLU A 91 5.82 -19.24 5.84
CA GLU A 91 5.80 -19.77 7.20
C GLU A 91 5.14 -21.17 7.26
N GLU A 92 4.02 -21.37 6.57
CA GLU A 92 3.34 -22.66 6.47
C GLU A 92 4.28 -23.73 5.87
N VAL A 93 4.94 -23.42 4.75
CA VAL A 93 5.93 -24.34 4.14
C VAL A 93 7.07 -24.63 5.11
N SER A 94 7.61 -23.62 5.78
CA SER A 94 8.69 -23.81 6.76
C SER A 94 8.28 -24.66 7.97
N LEU A 95 7.01 -24.62 8.38
CA LEU A 95 6.48 -25.44 9.46
C LEU A 95 6.26 -26.88 9.01
N PHE A 96 5.77 -27.10 7.78
CA PHE A 96 5.62 -28.44 7.20
C PHE A 96 6.95 -29.16 6.99
N ASP A 97 7.99 -28.42 6.61
CA ASP A 97 9.34 -28.98 6.43
C ASP A 97 10.06 -29.26 7.76
N ASN A 98 9.45 -28.93 8.91
CA ASN A 98 10.05 -29.17 10.22
C ASN A 98 9.85 -30.62 10.68
N GLU A 99 10.96 -31.36 10.87
CA GLU A 99 10.97 -32.77 11.29
C GLU A 99 10.24 -33.04 12.62
N PHE A 100 10.10 -32.02 13.48
CA PHE A 100 9.47 -32.13 14.80
C PHE A 100 7.98 -31.79 14.81
N LEU A 101 7.37 -31.43 13.67
CA LEU A 101 5.97 -31.00 13.60
C LEU A 101 5.00 -32.02 14.22
N ASP A 102 5.24 -33.31 14.05
CA ASP A 102 4.38 -34.38 14.60
C ASP A 102 4.56 -34.59 16.11
N ILE A 103 5.69 -34.15 16.67
CA ILE A 103 6.07 -34.39 18.07
C ILE A 103 5.76 -33.17 18.93
N ASP A 104 5.95 -31.96 18.40
CA ASP A 104 5.84 -30.71 19.16
C ASP A 104 4.42 -30.11 19.04
N PRO A 105 3.61 -30.13 20.12
CA PRO A 105 2.27 -29.54 20.11
C PRO A 105 2.28 -28.02 19.91
N GLU A 106 3.38 -27.33 20.20
CA GLU A 106 3.52 -25.89 19.98
C GLU A 106 3.59 -25.59 18.48
N LEU A 107 4.39 -26.37 17.72
CA LEU A 107 4.48 -26.24 16.26
C LEU A 107 3.14 -26.55 15.59
N GLN A 108 2.40 -27.56 16.06
CA GLN A 108 1.07 -27.87 15.54
C GLN A 108 0.08 -26.73 15.80
N THR A 109 0.12 -26.15 17.00
CA THR A 109 -0.71 -25.00 17.36
C THR A 109 -0.36 -23.81 16.48
N ARG A 110 0.93 -23.57 16.23
CA ARG A 110 1.39 -22.49 15.34
C ARG A 110 0.95 -22.71 13.89
N LEU A 111 1.07 -23.93 13.37
CA LEU A 111 0.61 -24.27 12.01
C LEU A 111 -0.90 -24.05 11.87
N ALA A 112 -1.69 -24.51 12.83
CA ALA A 112 -3.14 -24.29 12.84
C ALA A 112 -3.49 -22.79 12.89
N GLN A 113 -2.71 -22.00 13.64
CA GLN A 113 -2.86 -20.54 13.65
C GLN A 113 -2.52 -19.92 12.29
N VAL A 114 -1.39 -20.29 11.68
CA VAL A 114 -0.95 -19.76 10.38
C VAL A 114 -1.97 -20.08 9.29
N GLN A 115 -2.48 -21.32 9.25
CA GLN A 115 -3.53 -21.72 8.31
C GLN A 115 -4.81 -20.92 8.52
N LYS A 116 -5.23 -20.75 9.77
CA LYS A 116 -6.38 -19.92 10.10
C LYS A 116 -6.17 -18.47 9.66
N GLU A 117 -5.01 -17.87 9.90
CA GLU A 117 -4.71 -16.50 9.44
C GLU A 117 -4.69 -16.41 7.92
N HIS A 118 -4.14 -17.42 7.24
CA HIS A 118 -4.08 -17.49 5.79
C HIS A 118 -5.48 -17.53 5.15
N ASP A 119 -6.44 -18.26 5.74
CA ASP A 119 -7.83 -18.28 5.27
C ASP A 119 -8.49 -16.89 5.28
N HIS A 120 -8.11 -16.02 6.23
CA HIS A 120 -8.65 -14.66 6.31
C HIS A 120 -8.10 -13.74 5.22
N ILE A 121 -6.87 -13.99 4.72
CA ILE A 121 -6.25 -13.16 3.66
C ILE A 121 -7.14 -13.11 2.42
N ILE A 122 -7.75 -14.23 2.05
CA ILE A 122 -8.61 -14.31 0.87
C ILE A 122 -9.87 -13.48 1.06
N LEU A 123 -10.48 -13.55 2.24
CA LEU A 123 -11.66 -12.75 2.58
C LEU A 123 -11.32 -11.25 2.57
N ASP A 124 -10.19 -10.87 3.17
CA ASP A 124 -9.71 -9.49 3.20
C ASP A 124 -9.45 -8.94 1.78
N LEU A 125 -8.83 -9.74 0.90
CA LEU A 125 -8.61 -9.36 -0.50
C LEU A 125 -9.92 -9.22 -1.27
N MET A 126 -10.92 -10.06 -1.00
CA MET A 126 -12.25 -9.92 -1.60
C MET A 126 -12.95 -8.65 -1.14
N ASP A 127 -12.85 -8.31 0.14
CA ASP A 127 -13.40 -7.06 0.71
C ASP A 127 -12.75 -5.83 0.09
N LEU A 128 -11.42 -5.80 0.02
CA LEU A 128 -10.67 -4.74 -0.65
C LEU A 128 -11.03 -4.64 -2.14
N GLY A 129 -11.27 -5.78 -2.81
CA GLY A 129 -11.76 -5.82 -4.18
C GLY A 129 -13.14 -5.16 -4.33
N ARG A 130 -14.06 -5.40 -3.39
CA ARG A 130 -15.37 -4.73 -3.36
C ARG A 130 -15.24 -3.23 -3.13
N ASP A 131 -14.38 -2.82 -2.20
CA ASP A 131 -14.15 -1.40 -1.92
C ASP A 131 -13.53 -0.69 -3.13
N LYS A 132 -12.63 -1.34 -3.87
CA LYS A 132 -12.11 -0.81 -5.14
C LYS A 132 -13.21 -0.64 -6.18
N CYS A 133 -14.07 -1.64 -6.37
CA CYS A 133 -15.20 -1.51 -7.29
C CYS A 133 -16.09 -0.33 -6.89
N HIS A 134 -16.41 -0.20 -5.60
CA HIS A 134 -17.20 0.91 -5.09
C HIS A 134 -16.54 2.27 -5.36
N LEU A 135 -15.25 2.42 -5.04
CA LEU A 135 -14.51 3.65 -5.35
C LEU A 135 -14.46 3.95 -6.84
N GLN A 136 -14.34 2.92 -7.67
CA GLN A 136 -14.34 3.08 -9.12
C GLN A 136 -15.71 3.59 -9.63
N ASP A 137 -16.81 3.15 -9.02
CA ASP A 137 -18.17 3.61 -9.34
C ASP A 137 -18.40 5.07 -8.95
N ILE A 138 -17.80 5.54 -7.85
CA ILE A 138 -17.90 6.93 -7.38
C ILE A 138 -16.72 7.80 -7.82
N LYS A 139 -15.93 7.35 -8.81
CA LYS A 139 -14.75 8.09 -9.27
C LYS A 139 -15.16 9.46 -9.83
N PRO A 140 -14.69 10.58 -9.24
CA PRO A 140 -14.96 11.88 -9.79
C PRO A 140 -14.22 12.05 -11.12
N ASP A 141 -14.91 12.58 -12.11
CA ASP A 141 -14.26 12.97 -13.36
C ASP A 141 -13.35 14.18 -13.12
N GLY A 142 -12.29 14.27 -13.91
CA GLY A 142 -11.38 15.41 -13.89
C GLY A 142 -9.91 15.09 -14.08
N ALA A 143 -9.15 16.17 -14.26
CA ALA A 143 -7.72 16.12 -14.56
C ALA A 143 -6.89 15.39 -13.49
N TRP A 144 -7.21 15.60 -12.21
CA TRP A 144 -6.39 15.11 -11.11
C TRP A 144 -6.51 13.61 -10.93
N THR A 145 -7.72 13.05 -11.05
CA THR A 145 -7.92 11.60 -10.97
C THR A 145 -7.21 10.88 -12.11
N ARG A 146 -7.17 11.48 -13.32
CA ARG A 146 -6.47 10.92 -14.49
C ARG A 146 -4.95 11.03 -14.39
N TYR A 147 -4.45 12.22 -14.03
CA TYR A 147 -3.02 12.45 -13.84
C TYR A 147 -2.41 11.50 -12.80
N ARG A 148 -3.11 11.27 -11.69
CA ARG A 148 -2.61 10.40 -10.63
C ARG A 148 -2.94 8.92 -10.80
N SER A 149 -3.94 8.55 -11.60
CA SER A 149 -4.13 7.14 -11.98
C SER A 149 -3.04 6.65 -12.94
N GLU A 150 -2.49 7.53 -13.77
CA GLU A 150 -1.44 7.18 -14.74
C GLU A 150 -0.02 7.23 -14.16
N LYS A 151 0.20 7.98 -13.07
CA LYS A 151 1.50 8.06 -12.39
C LYS A 151 1.39 7.66 -10.92
N PRO A 152 1.27 6.36 -10.59
CA PRO A 152 1.67 5.85 -9.29
C PRO A 152 3.20 5.74 -9.21
N ASP A 153 3.93 6.73 -9.72
CA ASP A 153 5.39 6.74 -9.71
C ASP A 153 5.86 7.18 -8.30
N ILE A 154 5.36 6.48 -7.27
CA ILE A 154 6.14 6.32 -6.06
C ILE A 154 7.37 5.59 -6.54
N SER A 155 8.45 6.34 -6.77
CA SER A 155 9.66 5.73 -7.29
C SER A 155 10.04 4.60 -6.35
N LEU A 156 10.42 3.45 -6.91
CA LEU A 156 10.90 2.30 -6.16
C LEU A 156 12.02 2.71 -5.17
N ASP A 157 12.76 3.77 -5.48
CA ASP A 157 13.73 4.42 -4.59
C ASP A 157 13.11 5.03 -3.32
N SER A 158 11.95 5.67 -3.44
CA SER A 158 11.24 6.24 -2.29
C SER A 158 10.71 5.15 -1.35
N GLU A 159 10.27 4.02 -1.90
CA GLU A 159 9.88 2.84 -1.11
C GLU A 159 11.10 2.18 -0.46
N LYS A 160 12.21 2.06 -1.21
CA LYS A 160 13.52 1.63 -0.68
C LYS A 160 13.94 2.47 0.54
N LYS A 161 13.85 3.80 0.43
CA LYS A 161 14.14 4.72 1.53
C LYS A 161 13.21 4.52 2.72
N ARG A 162 11.89 4.39 2.49
CA ARG A 162 10.92 4.13 3.58
C ARG A 162 11.21 2.80 4.28
N CYS A 163 11.46 1.74 3.52
CA CYS A 163 11.82 0.43 4.06
C CYS A 163 13.10 0.50 4.90
N ALA A 164 14.13 1.20 4.42
CA ALA A 164 15.37 1.39 5.16
C ALA A 164 15.17 2.16 6.48
N LEU A 165 14.37 3.24 6.46
CA LEU A 165 14.05 4.03 7.66
C LEU A 165 13.28 3.23 8.72
N ARG A 166 12.53 2.21 8.32
CA ARG A 166 11.79 1.32 9.23
C ARG A 166 12.59 0.05 9.60
N TYR A 167 13.91 0.07 9.41
CA TYR A 167 14.81 -1.06 9.65
C TYR A 167 14.38 -2.34 8.91
N GLY A 168 13.85 -2.20 7.69
CA GLY A 168 13.43 -3.30 6.84
C GLY A 168 14.57 -3.89 6.00
N CYS A 169 14.20 -4.69 4.99
CA CYS A 169 15.13 -5.38 4.09
C CYS A 169 16.15 -4.45 3.41
N CYS A 170 15.74 -3.24 3.03
CA CYS A 170 16.64 -2.25 2.41
C CYS A 170 17.73 -1.72 3.31
N TYR A 171 17.50 -1.72 4.63
CA TYR A 171 18.56 -1.35 5.58
C TYR A 171 19.69 -2.38 5.59
N ARG A 172 19.36 -3.65 5.30
CA ARG A 172 20.29 -4.78 5.33
C ARG A 172 20.92 -5.10 3.99
N ASP A 173 20.42 -4.49 2.91
CA ASP A 173 20.80 -4.81 1.55
C ASP A 173 20.70 -6.32 1.22
N CYS A 174 19.67 -7.01 1.72
CA CYS A 174 19.53 -8.46 1.54
C CYS A 174 19.05 -8.86 0.13
N GLY A 175 18.77 -7.89 -0.76
CA GLY A 175 18.28 -8.12 -2.12
C GLY A 175 16.84 -8.67 -2.23
N CYS A 176 16.15 -8.91 -1.11
CA CYS A 176 14.77 -9.45 -1.13
C CYS A 176 13.76 -8.51 -1.80
N CYS A 177 14.00 -7.20 -1.75
CA CYS A 177 13.09 -6.19 -2.31
C CYS A 177 13.08 -6.14 -3.84
N GLU A 178 14.07 -6.72 -4.50
CA GLU A 178 14.22 -6.70 -5.96
C GLU A 178 13.70 -7.96 -6.62
N LYS A 179 13.40 -8.99 -5.81
CA LYS A 179 12.84 -10.25 -6.27
C LYS A 179 11.33 -10.12 -6.36
N ALA A 180 10.78 -10.44 -7.53
CA ALA A 180 9.34 -10.61 -7.66
C ALA A 180 8.87 -11.71 -6.70
N ARG A 181 7.80 -11.44 -5.96
CA ARG A 181 7.18 -12.45 -5.10
C ARG A 181 6.15 -13.19 -5.93
N GLU A 182 6.23 -14.51 -5.93
CA GLU A 182 5.29 -15.37 -6.65
C GLU A 182 4.68 -16.33 -5.64
N GLY A 183 3.37 -16.53 -5.74
CA GLY A 183 2.64 -17.47 -4.90
C GLY A 183 1.27 -17.75 -5.51
N THR A 184 0.56 -18.73 -4.95
CA THR A 184 -0.71 -19.18 -5.51
C THR A 184 -1.83 -18.85 -4.52
N PHE A 185 -2.77 -17.99 -4.90
CA PHE A 185 -3.99 -17.71 -4.13
C PHE A 185 -5.20 -18.26 -4.88
N ASN A 186 -5.99 -19.13 -4.26
CA ASN A 186 -7.14 -19.79 -4.90
C ASN A 186 -6.80 -20.48 -6.24
N GLY A 187 -5.61 -21.09 -6.35
CA GLY A 187 -5.15 -21.73 -7.59
C GLY A 187 -4.66 -20.76 -8.67
N ASN A 188 -4.74 -19.44 -8.47
CA ASN A 188 -4.21 -18.44 -9.38
C ASN A 188 -2.81 -18.01 -8.94
N ILE A 189 -1.88 -17.97 -9.90
CA ILE A 189 -0.53 -17.45 -9.67
C ILE A 189 -0.62 -15.93 -9.54
N CYS A 190 -0.30 -15.43 -8.36
CA CYS A 190 -0.15 -14.01 -8.08
C CYS A 190 1.34 -13.67 -8.07
N ARG A 191 1.71 -12.69 -8.90
CA ARG A 191 3.05 -12.12 -8.92
C ARG A 191 2.96 -10.68 -8.46
N LEU A 192 3.66 -10.37 -7.37
CA LEU A 192 3.74 -9.03 -6.82
C LEU A 192 5.14 -8.47 -7.05
N GLU A 193 5.21 -7.48 -7.93
CA GLU A 193 6.40 -6.67 -8.17
C GLU A 193 6.30 -5.39 -7.34
N SER A 194 6.29 -5.54 -6.01
CA SER A 194 6.29 -4.40 -5.09
C SER A 194 7.40 -4.47 -4.06
N HIS A 195 7.83 -3.30 -3.62
CA HIS A 195 8.81 -3.17 -2.57
C HIS A 195 8.32 -3.78 -1.25
N CYS A 196 9.21 -4.08 -0.29
CA CYS A 196 8.78 -4.55 1.01
C CYS A 196 7.91 -3.51 1.73
N THR A 197 6.70 -3.91 2.13
CA THR A 197 5.92 -3.24 3.17
C THR A 197 6.44 -3.66 4.54
N ASP A 198 5.77 -3.19 5.60
CA ASP A 198 6.06 -3.61 6.97
C ASP A 198 5.76 -5.10 7.22
N PHE A 199 5.07 -5.76 6.30
CA PHE A 199 4.60 -7.14 6.40
C PHE A 199 5.39 -8.11 5.53
N CYS A 200 6.47 -7.65 4.88
CA CYS A 200 7.38 -8.58 4.25
C CYS A 200 7.98 -9.52 5.31
N GLY A 201 7.88 -10.84 5.10
CA GLY A 201 8.39 -11.84 6.03
C GLY A 201 9.84 -11.66 6.46
N CYS A 202 10.70 -11.22 5.54
CA CYS A 202 12.10 -10.89 5.88
C CYS A 202 12.22 -9.68 6.82
N CYS A 203 11.37 -8.67 6.66
CA CYS A 203 11.29 -7.52 7.56
C CYS A 203 10.75 -7.93 8.94
N VAL A 204 9.69 -8.74 8.97
CA VAL A 204 9.06 -9.23 10.21
C VAL A 204 10.06 -10.03 11.03
N ARG A 205 10.63 -11.09 10.45
CA ARG A 205 11.65 -11.94 11.12
C ARG A 205 12.83 -11.14 11.64
N TYR A 206 13.29 -10.14 10.87
CA TYR A 206 14.39 -9.30 11.32
C TYR A 206 13.99 -8.41 12.50
N ARG A 207 12.83 -7.76 12.46
CA ARG A 207 12.34 -6.94 13.59
C ARG A 207 12.15 -7.78 14.84
N GLU A 208 11.69 -9.01 14.71
CA GLU A 208 11.58 -9.96 15.82
C GLU A 208 12.95 -10.32 16.39
N SER A 209 13.95 -10.60 15.54
CA SER A 209 15.32 -10.84 16.00
C SER A 209 15.91 -9.65 16.77
N LEU A 210 15.55 -8.41 16.39
CA LEU A 210 15.95 -7.20 17.11
C LEU A 210 15.23 -7.05 18.46
N LYS A 211 14.00 -7.56 18.60
CA LYS A 211 13.27 -7.56 19.88
C LYS A 211 13.94 -8.51 20.86
N VAL A 212 14.25 -9.74 20.41
CA VAL A 212 14.95 -10.75 21.21
C VAL A 212 16.31 -10.23 21.67
N ALA A 213 17.08 -9.54 20.82
CA ALA A 213 18.38 -8.97 21.19
C ALA A 213 18.28 -7.79 22.18
N ARG A 214 17.11 -7.14 22.30
CA ARG A 214 16.88 -6.01 23.20
C ARG A 214 16.32 -6.42 24.55
N GLU A 215 15.62 -7.54 24.63
CA GLU A 215 15.22 -8.10 25.91
C GLU A 215 16.50 -8.44 26.66
N PRO A 216 16.85 -7.69 27.72
CA PRO A 216 18.02 -8.03 28.51
C PRO A 216 17.80 -9.45 28.96
N GLU A 217 18.79 -10.33 28.76
CA GLU A 217 18.76 -11.66 29.36
C GLU A 217 18.27 -11.45 30.79
N PRO A 218 17.18 -12.13 31.22
CA PRO A 218 16.67 -11.94 32.56
C PRO A 218 17.88 -12.08 33.45
N ILE A 219 18.25 -10.99 34.13
CA ILE A 219 19.33 -11.00 35.10
C ILE A 219 18.83 -12.02 36.09
N VAL A 220 19.22 -13.28 35.89
CA VAL A 220 19.03 -14.34 36.85
C VAL A 220 19.85 -13.82 37.99
N SER A 221 19.18 -13.13 38.91
CA SER A 221 19.78 -12.54 40.09
C SER A 221 20.46 -13.70 40.80
N ARG A 222 21.75 -13.86 40.51
CA ARG A 222 22.60 -14.95 40.98
C ARG A 222 22.95 -14.75 42.47
N ASP A 223 22.32 -13.76 43.10
CA ASP A 223 22.60 -13.26 44.43
C ASP A 223 21.43 -13.48 45.42
N LEU A 224 20.57 -14.47 45.22
CA LEU A 224 19.66 -14.96 46.28
C LEU A 224 20.05 -16.34 46.82
N LEU A 225 21.34 -16.65 46.79
CA LEU A 225 22.00 -17.35 47.89
C LEU A 225 22.72 -16.29 48.75
N GLU A 226 21.97 -15.26 49.17
CA GLU A 226 22.36 -14.54 50.37
C GLU A 226 22.18 -15.51 51.55
N ASP A 227 23.33 -15.90 52.09
CA ASP A 227 23.48 -16.56 53.38
C ASP A 227 22.55 -15.93 54.42
N LYS A 228 21.48 -16.64 54.76
CA LYS A 228 20.59 -16.30 55.90
C LYS A 228 21.30 -16.31 57.26
N ASP A 229 22.61 -16.58 57.30
CA ASP A 229 23.38 -16.73 58.53
C ASP A 229 24.15 -15.46 58.94
N VAL A 230 24.10 -14.37 58.15
CA VAL A 230 24.80 -13.12 58.49
C VAL A 230 23.88 -12.05 59.10
N GLU A 231 22.55 -12.18 58.98
CA GLU A 231 21.61 -11.17 59.47
C GLU A 231 21.32 -11.25 60.99
N GLU A 232 21.76 -12.32 61.68
CA GLU A 232 21.56 -12.44 63.14
C GLU A 232 22.66 -11.71 63.96
N LYS A 233 23.80 -11.34 63.35
CA LYS A 233 24.89 -10.68 64.10
C LYS A 233 24.89 -9.15 64.03
N THR A 234 24.03 -8.55 63.21
CA THR A 234 24.00 -7.09 63.00
C THR A 234 22.80 -6.40 63.63
N ARG A 235 21.81 -7.16 64.15
CA ARG A 235 20.64 -6.60 64.86
C ARG A 235 20.91 -6.15 66.31
N GLU A 236 22.10 -6.39 66.85
CA GLU A 236 22.40 -6.05 68.26
C GLU A 236 23.11 -4.71 68.48
N ARG A 237 23.34 -3.89 67.43
CA ARG A 237 24.20 -2.70 67.56
C ARG A 237 23.67 -1.34 67.12
N LEU A 238 22.40 -1.19 66.76
CA LEU A 238 21.84 0.11 66.35
C LEU A 238 20.51 0.39 67.05
N HIS A 239 20.59 0.57 68.36
CA HIS A 239 19.65 1.40 69.11
C HIS A 239 20.39 2.66 69.59
N GLU A 240 20.57 3.63 68.69
CA GLU A 240 20.76 5.03 69.06
C GLU A 240 19.66 5.85 68.39
N PRO A 241 18.88 6.64 69.14
CA PRO A 241 17.82 7.47 68.60
C PRO A 241 18.43 8.79 68.12
N SER A 242 18.47 9.00 66.80
CA SER A 242 18.75 10.31 66.21
C SER A 242 17.46 10.91 65.63
N GLU A 243 17.26 12.17 65.98
CA GLU A 243 16.06 13.00 65.82
C GLU A 243 15.61 13.26 64.37
N PRO A 244 14.33 13.61 64.14
CA PRO A 244 13.79 13.90 62.82
C PRO A 244 14.04 15.35 62.41
N GLU A 245 15.02 15.60 61.55
CA GLU A 245 15.10 16.87 60.81
C GLU A 245 14.25 16.80 59.54
N SER A 246 13.13 17.53 59.63
CA SER A 246 12.43 18.11 58.49
C SER A 246 13.41 18.88 57.60
N LEU A 247 13.19 18.89 56.27
CA LEU A 247 13.21 20.10 55.42
C LEU A 247 13.01 19.75 53.94
N PHE A 248 12.06 20.48 53.32
CA PHE A 248 12.00 20.86 51.89
C PHE A 248 11.73 19.74 50.84
N THR A 249 10.91 19.91 49.79
CA THR A 249 10.53 21.11 49.03
C THR A 249 9.17 20.90 48.34
N GLN A 250 8.33 21.93 48.38
CA GLN A 250 7.08 22.04 47.62
C GLN A 250 7.38 22.37 46.15
N LEU A 251 6.78 21.61 45.22
CA LEU A 251 6.70 21.93 43.79
C LEU A 251 5.43 22.77 43.54
N PRO A 252 5.50 23.92 42.84
CA PRO A 252 4.31 24.64 42.44
C PRO A 252 3.68 24.00 41.20
N PHE A 253 2.41 23.61 41.32
CA PHE A 253 1.52 23.33 40.20
C PHE A 253 1.13 24.66 39.53
N SER A 254 1.52 24.83 38.26
CA SER A 254 0.95 25.86 37.40
C SER A 254 -0.42 25.40 36.90
N THR A 255 -1.45 26.10 37.33
CA THR A 255 -2.80 26.08 36.78
C THR A 255 -2.81 26.78 35.42
N GLU A 256 -3.09 26.03 34.35
CA GLU A 256 -3.46 26.59 33.06
C GLU A 256 -4.99 26.74 32.98
N THR A 257 -5.42 27.99 32.80
CA THR A 257 -6.80 28.41 32.52
C THR A 257 -7.13 28.13 31.04
N PRO A 258 -8.35 27.68 30.70
CA PRO A 258 -8.73 27.45 29.30
C PRO A 258 -9.14 28.77 28.60
N PRO A 259 -8.81 28.97 27.32
CA PRO A 259 -9.36 30.07 26.56
C PRO A 259 -10.70 29.69 25.89
N THR A 260 -11.73 30.45 26.25
CA THR A 260 -12.96 30.67 25.47
C THR A 260 -12.81 31.93 24.61
N SER A 261 -13.08 31.82 23.30
CA SER A 261 -13.59 32.86 22.37
C SER A 261 -13.39 32.34 20.94
N SER A 262 -14.42 32.00 20.17
CA SER A 262 -15.32 32.87 19.38
C SER A 262 -14.64 33.62 18.22
N ASP A 263 -15.24 33.40 17.04
CA ASP A 263 -15.35 34.27 15.86
C ASP A 263 -14.19 34.40 14.87
N ASP A 264 -14.45 33.85 13.67
CA ASP A 264 -14.32 34.45 12.35
C ASP A 264 -13.30 35.59 12.17
N ASN A 265 -12.23 35.31 11.42
CA ASN A 265 -11.76 36.25 10.39
C ASN A 265 -10.79 35.58 9.41
N ASP A 266 -11.23 35.58 8.15
CA ASP A 266 -10.38 35.46 6.97
C ASP A 266 -9.29 36.53 6.98
N SER A 267 -8.02 36.14 6.85
CA SER A 267 -7.01 36.99 6.23
C SER A 267 -5.86 36.15 5.67
N GLU A 268 -5.55 36.45 4.41
CA GLU A 268 -4.36 36.03 3.68
C GLU A 268 -3.10 36.42 4.45
N GLU A 269 -2.17 35.48 4.66
CA GLU A 269 -0.77 35.84 4.84
C GLU A 269 0.15 34.86 4.11
N THR A 270 0.69 35.36 3.01
CA THR A 270 1.83 34.83 2.28
C THR A 270 3.09 34.97 3.14
N ARG A 271 3.62 33.85 3.67
CA ARG A 271 5.01 33.81 4.16
C ARG A 271 5.75 32.62 3.58
N GLY A 272 6.68 32.95 2.68
CA GLY A 272 7.70 32.06 2.19
C GLY A 272 8.55 31.51 3.33
N ARG A 273 8.76 30.20 3.31
CA ARG A 273 9.72 29.51 4.18
C ARG A 273 11.02 29.29 3.41
N PRO A 274 12.20 29.62 3.96
CA PRO A 274 13.47 29.42 3.26
C PRO A 274 13.83 27.93 3.21
N TYR A 275 14.39 27.51 2.08
CA TYR A 275 15.07 26.23 1.94
C TYR A 275 16.27 26.17 2.90
N GLY A 276 16.14 25.38 3.97
CA GLY A 276 17.27 24.93 4.77
C GLY A 276 17.96 23.78 4.06
N SER A 277 19.13 24.04 3.50
CA SER A 277 20.06 23.04 3.00
C SER A 277 20.56 22.19 4.18
N PHE A 278 20.07 20.95 4.28
CA PHE A 278 20.73 19.94 5.10
C PHE A 278 21.78 19.23 4.23
N ASN A 279 23.05 19.56 4.51
CA ASN A 279 24.20 18.74 4.12
C ASN A 279 24.11 17.40 4.87
N THR A 280 23.95 16.32 4.12
CA THR A 280 24.36 14.99 4.56
C THR A 280 25.56 14.58 3.72
N ASP A 281 26.75 14.94 4.21
CA ASP A 281 28.00 14.30 3.82
C ASP A 281 27.96 12.84 4.30
N VAL A 282 27.38 11.97 3.48
CA VAL A 282 27.62 10.52 3.57
C VAL A 282 28.79 10.24 2.64
N HIS A 283 29.94 9.98 3.23
CA HIS A 283 31.14 9.49 2.56
C HIS A 283 30.79 8.22 1.76
N SER A 284 30.59 8.37 0.46
CA SER A 284 30.51 7.28 -0.49
C SER A 284 31.93 6.82 -0.79
N SER A 285 32.42 5.83 -0.04
CA SER A 285 33.63 5.11 -0.39
C SER A 285 33.33 4.24 -1.62
N SER A 286 33.79 4.72 -2.77
CA SER A 286 33.87 4.01 -4.04
C SER A 286 34.65 2.70 -3.88
N LEU A 287 34.01 1.57 -4.18
CA LEU A 287 34.69 0.33 -4.56
C LEU A 287 34.13 -0.13 -5.92
N PRO A 288 35.01 -0.51 -6.87
CA PRO A 288 34.57 -0.88 -8.22
C PRO A 288 34.03 -2.31 -8.24
N PHE A 289 32.82 -2.46 -8.79
CA PHE A 289 32.27 -3.74 -9.20
C PHE A 289 33.14 -4.36 -10.30
N SER A 290 33.77 -5.50 -10.03
CA SER A 290 34.23 -6.44 -11.06
C SER A 290 33.22 -7.57 -11.15
N ALA A 291 32.45 -7.57 -12.24
CA ALA A 291 31.51 -8.61 -12.60
C ALA A 291 32.27 -9.75 -13.31
N GLU A 292 32.82 -10.68 -12.55
CA GLU A 292 33.35 -11.95 -13.08
C GLU A 292 33.06 -13.04 -12.05
N ASN A 293 32.01 -13.83 -12.33
CA ASN A 293 31.81 -15.24 -11.96
C ASN A 293 30.31 -15.58 -12.07
N ARG A 294 29.86 -15.85 -13.29
CA ARG A 294 28.56 -16.48 -13.54
C ARG A 294 28.84 -17.91 -14.04
N PRO A 295 28.51 -18.97 -13.28
CA PRO A 295 28.54 -20.32 -13.80
C PRO A 295 27.40 -20.52 -14.80
N THR A 296 27.75 -20.78 -16.06
CA THR A 296 26.84 -21.34 -17.07
C THR A 296 26.63 -22.81 -16.76
N PHE A 297 25.46 -23.16 -16.24
CA PHE A 297 24.97 -24.54 -16.27
C PHE A 297 23.89 -24.65 -17.34
N VAL A 298 24.26 -25.32 -18.44
CA VAL A 298 23.38 -25.78 -19.51
C VAL A 298 22.80 -27.12 -19.03
N GLY A 299 21.49 -27.15 -18.81
CA GLY A 299 20.75 -28.36 -18.48
C GLY A 299 19.49 -28.43 -19.33
N ASP A 300 19.50 -29.35 -20.29
CA ASP A 300 18.45 -29.64 -21.26
C ASP A 300 17.06 -29.77 -20.64
N ARG A 301 16.09 -29.02 -21.17
CA ARG A 301 14.67 -29.40 -21.08
C ARG A 301 14.01 -29.34 -22.45
N CYS A 302 13.61 -30.53 -22.90
CA CYS A 302 12.78 -30.81 -24.06
C CYS A 302 11.55 -29.90 -24.13
N SER A 303 11.42 -29.18 -25.24
CA SER A 303 10.21 -28.46 -25.62
C SER A 303 9.30 -29.38 -26.43
N SER A 304 8.18 -29.83 -25.85
CA SER A 304 7.11 -30.50 -26.56
C SER A 304 6.25 -29.46 -27.28
N ALA A 305 6.23 -29.52 -28.61
CA ALA A 305 5.46 -28.65 -29.49
C ALA A 305 3.95 -28.96 -29.40
N ARG A 306 3.18 -28.07 -28.79
CA ARG A 306 1.70 -28.13 -28.82
C ARG A 306 1.18 -27.36 -30.03
N LYS A 307 0.64 -28.10 -31.00
CA LYS A 307 -0.05 -27.58 -32.20
C LYS A 307 -1.28 -26.76 -31.79
N ARG A 308 -1.38 -25.51 -32.27
CA ARG A 308 -2.64 -24.73 -32.30
C ARG A 308 -3.46 -25.15 -33.53
N PRO A 309 -4.76 -25.43 -33.40
CA PRO A 309 -5.67 -25.44 -34.54
C PRO A 309 -6.00 -24.00 -34.95
N ALA A 310 -5.99 -23.75 -36.25
CA ALA A 310 -6.53 -22.54 -36.87
C ALA A 310 -8.06 -22.61 -36.84
N SER A 311 -8.72 -21.55 -36.36
CA SER A 311 -10.15 -21.32 -36.58
C SER A 311 -10.32 -19.97 -37.28
N SER A 312 -10.66 -20.05 -38.56
CA SER A 312 -11.27 -18.99 -39.34
C SER A 312 -12.70 -18.77 -38.84
N VAL A 313 -13.07 -17.54 -38.51
CA VAL A 313 -14.47 -17.14 -38.37
C VAL A 313 -14.66 -15.92 -39.27
N ASP A 314 -15.41 -16.17 -40.34
CA ASP A 314 -15.90 -15.17 -41.29
C ASP A 314 -16.94 -14.27 -40.63
N ASP A 315 -16.81 -12.97 -40.93
CA ASP A 315 -17.82 -11.95 -40.74
C ASP A 315 -19.04 -12.25 -41.63
N THR A 316 -20.22 -12.44 -41.05
CA THR A 316 -21.50 -12.14 -41.72
C THR A 316 -22.58 -11.86 -40.68
N PHE A 317 -22.90 -10.57 -40.50
CA PHE A 317 -24.19 -10.13 -39.97
C PHE A 317 -25.31 -10.52 -40.95
N PRO A 318 -26.50 -10.86 -40.43
CA PRO A 318 -27.65 -10.11 -40.89
C PRO A 318 -28.56 -9.61 -39.76
N TYR A 319 -29.25 -8.56 -40.14
CA TYR A 319 -30.15 -7.70 -39.40
C TYR A 319 -31.59 -8.23 -39.50
N GLN A 320 -32.35 -8.03 -38.41
CA GLN A 320 -33.82 -8.01 -38.27
C GLN A 320 -34.65 -9.26 -38.62
N GLU A 321 -35.44 -9.70 -37.63
CA GLU A 321 -36.89 -9.78 -37.81
C GLU A 321 -37.64 -9.67 -36.47
N GLU A 322 -38.81 -9.05 -36.56
CA GLU A 322 -39.79 -8.78 -35.52
C GLU A 322 -40.26 -10.06 -34.81
N CYS A 323 -40.55 -9.99 -33.51
CA CYS A 323 -41.40 -10.99 -32.86
C CYS A 323 -42.55 -10.33 -32.11
N THR A 324 -43.67 -10.41 -32.80
CA THR A 324 -45.03 -10.13 -32.39
C THR A 324 -45.45 -10.96 -31.18
N LEU A 325 -46.18 -10.29 -30.31
CA LEU A 325 -47.04 -10.77 -29.23
C LEU A 325 -47.83 -12.04 -29.61
N LEU A 326 -47.69 -13.13 -28.85
CA LEU A 326 -48.72 -14.18 -28.72
C LEU A 326 -48.76 -14.73 -27.29
N ASP A 327 -49.93 -14.53 -26.68
CA ASP A 327 -50.40 -15.16 -25.44
C ASP A 327 -50.48 -16.69 -25.57
N GLY A 328 -50.14 -17.40 -24.49
CA GLY A 328 -50.41 -18.83 -24.36
C GLY A 328 -50.00 -19.39 -22.99
N PRO A 329 -50.93 -19.94 -22.18
CA PRO A 329 -50.64 -20.43 -20.83
C PRO A 329 -50.13 -21.87 -20.86
N GLY A 330 -49.02 -22.13 -20.19
CA GLY A 330 -48.43 -23.47 -20.14
C GLY A 330 -47.54 -23.66 -18.92
N THR A 331 -48.13 -24.21 -17.87
CA THR A 331 -47.54 -24.64 -16.60
C THR A 331 -46.28 -25.50 -16.77
N LYS A 332 -45.17 -25.09 -16.15
CA LYS A 332 -44.13 -26.00 -15.64
C LYS A 332 -43.65 -25.54 -14.27
N THR A 333 -44.08 -26.28 -13.28
CA THR A 333 -43.64 -26.28 -11.89
C THR A 333 -42.14 -26.57 -11.82
N CYS A 334 -41.35 -25.62 -11.32
CA CYS A 334 -39.97 -25.85 -10.93
C CYS A 334 -39.96 -26.49 -9.53
N ALA A 335 -39.60 -27.77 -9.46
CA ALA A 335 -39.34 -28.45 -8.21
C ALA A 335 -38.12 -27.81 -7.55
N ARG A 336 -38.33 -27.28 -6.35
CA ARG A 336 -37.31 -26.69 -5.49
C ARG A 336 -36.76 -27.83 -4.62
N GLU A 337 -35.58 -28.32 -4.92
CA GLU A 337 -34.86 -29.25 -4.04
C GLU A 337 -34.42 -28.50 -2.79
N THR A 338 -35.10 -28.76 -1.69
CA THR A 338 -34.64 -28.47 -0.32
C THR A 338 -33.55 -29.46 0.06
N VAL A 339 -32.31 -28.97 0.16
CA VAL A 339 -31.22 -29.69 0.82
C VAL A 339 -31.38 -29.50 2.33
N THR A 340 -31.80 -30.55 3.02
CA THR A 340 -31.73 -30.66 4.49
C THR A 340 -30.32 -31.06 4.91
N TYR A 341 -29.60 -30.16 5.57
CA TYR A 341 -28.43 -30.52 6.37
C TYR A 341 -28.90 -31.12 7.71
N ARG A 342 -28.57 -32.40 7.92
CA ARG A 342 -28.60 -33.10 9.21
C ARG A 342 -27.14 -33.38 9.58
N GLY A 343 -26.79 -33.01 10.82
CA GLY A 343 -25.42 -32.76 11.24
C GLY A 343 -24.50 -33.95 11.45
N LEU A 344 -23.28 -33.60 11.85
CA LEU A 344 -22.54 -34.17 12.96
C LEU A 344 -21.87 -33.02 13.72
#